data_AF-A0A7V8JJD7-F1
#
_entry.id   AF-A0A7V8JJD7-F1
#
_cell.length_a   1.000
_cell.length_b   1.000
_cell.length_c   1.000
_cell.angle_alpha   90.00
_cell.angle_beta   90.00
_cell.angle_gamma   90.00
#
_symmetry.space_group_name_H-M   'P 1'
#
loop_
_entity.id
_entity.type
_entity.pdbx_description
1 polymer ?
#
loop_
_entity_poly.entity_id
_entity_poly.type
_entity_poly.pdbx_seq_one_letter_code
_entity_poly.pdbx_strand_id
1 'polypeptide(L)' 'MKIDIRSDTWKEVTGWADGRLVKARAALESDATDHEQTLALRAQIKVLKALLELPNATSTTTESEVAFGIEPP' A
#
# COMPACT_ATOMS: atom_id res chain seq x y z
N MET A 1 -3.82 11.97 -11.90
CA MET A 1 -2.39 11.70 -12.19
C MET A 1 -2.27 10.29 -12.73
N LYS A 2 -1.74 10.08 -13.94
CA LYS A 2 -1.61 8.76 -14.56
C LYS A 2 -0.21 8.23 -14.28
N ILE A 3 -0.09 7.10 -13.60
CA ILE A 3 1.21 6.46 -13.34
C ILE A 3 1.70 5.84 -14.65
N ASP A 4 2.95 6.14 -15.03
CA ASP A 4 3.59 5.51 -16.18
C ASP A 4 4.09 4.11 -15.80
N ILE A 5 3.24 3.12 -16.06
CA ILE A 5 3.54 1.71 -15.78
C ILE A 5 4.62 1.11 -16.66
N ARG A 6 5.00 1.78 -17.76
CA ARG A 6 6.02 1.29 -18.69
C ARG A 6 7.41 1.84 -18.37
N SER A 7 7.48 2.87 -17.54
CA SER A 7 8.74 3.45 -17.07
C SER A 7 9.60 2.41 -16.34
N ASP A 8 10.91 2.49 -16.51
CA ASP A 8 11.83 1.58 -15.84
C ASP A 8 11.81 1.79 -14.32
N THR A 9 11.60 3.03 -13.86
CA THR A 9 11.37 3.34 -12.44
C THR A 9 10.15 2.60 -11.89
N TRP A 10 9.03 2.54 -12.63
CA TRP A 10 7.86 1.80 -12.16
C TRP A 10 8.13 0.29 -12.09
N LYS A 11 8.87 -0.27 -13.06
CA LYS A 11 9.28 -1.68 -13.03
C LYS A 11 10.18 -1.99 -11.84
N GLU A 12 11.13 -1.10 -11.53
CA GLU A 12 12.01 -1.24 -10.36
C GLU A 12 11.22 -1.19 -9.06
N VAL A 13 10.32 -0.21 -8.90
CA VAL A 13 9.48 -0.06 -7.71
C VAL A 13 8.55 -1.26 -7.51
N THR A 14 7.89 -1.71 -8.58
CA THR A 14 7.01 -2.88 -8.51
C THR A 14 7.79 -4.17 -8.26
N GLY A 15 8.96 -4.36 -8.87
CA GLY A 15 9.84 -5.49 -8.59
C GLY A 15 10.33 -5.52 -7.14
N TRP A 16 10.71 -4.35 -6.59
CA TRP A 16 11.06 -4.22 -5.17
C TRP A 16 9.86 -4.55 -4.26
N ALA A 17 8.68 -4.02 -4.57
CA ALA A 17 7.48 -4.20 -3.78
C ALA A 17 7.01 -5.66 -3.77
N ASP A 18 7.05 -6.33 -4.92
CA ASP A 18 6.72 -7.75 -5.05
C ASP A 18 7.70 -8.63 -4.26
N GLY A 19 9.01 -8.39 -4.38
CA GLY A 19 10.02 -9.11 -3.61
C GLY A 19 9.87 -8.93 -2.09
N ARG A 20 9.43 -7.74 -1.63
CA ARG A 20 9.10 -7.50 -0.22
C ARG A 20 7.79 -8.18 0.20
N LEU A 21 6.79 -8.22 -0.67
CA LEU A 21 5.51 -8.86 -0.42
C LEU A 21 5.69 -10.38 -0.21
N VAL A 22 6.48 -11.02 -1.06
CA VAL A 22 6.81 -12.46 -0.94
C VAL A 22 7.50 -12.74 0.40
N LYS A 23 8.50 -11.92 0.77
CA LYS A 23 9.21 -12.08 2.05
C LYS A 23 8.29 -11.88 3.25
N ALA A 24 7.42 -10.87 3.22
CA ALA A 24 6.49 -10.59 4.32
C ALA A 24 5.45 -11.71 4.47
N ARG A 25 4.98 -12.30 3.37
CA ARG A 25 4.09 -13.48 3.40
C ARG A 25 4.78 -14.70 3.98
N ALA A 26 5.98 -15.01 3.51
CA ALA A 26 6.77 -16.13 4.03
C ALA A 26 7.06 -15.98 5.53
N ALA A 27 7.34 -14.75 5.99
CA ALA A 27 7.51 -14.47 7.41
C ALA A 27 6.22 -14.65 8.21
N LEU A 28 5.07 -14.28 7.65
CA LEU A 28 3.75 -14.44 8.30
C LEU A 28 3.32 -15.90 8.41
N GLU A 29 3.74 -16.75 7.46
CA GLU A 29 3.49 -18.20 7.46
C GLU A 29 4.45 -18.97 8.39
N SER A 30 5.48 -18.30 8.91
CA SER A 30 6.40 -18.90 9.88
C SER A 30 5.76 -18.96 11.26
N ASP A 31 5.74 -20.16 11.86
CA ASP A 31 5.12 -20.47 13.16
C ASP A 31 5.76 -19.72 14.36
N ALA A 32 6.84 -18.98 14.12
CA ALA A 32 7.63 -18.27 15.12
C ALA A 32 7.27 -16.78 15.30
N THR A 33 6.27 -16.24 14.60
CA THR A 33 5.89 -14.83 14.75
C THR A 33 4.95 -14.63 15.93
N ASP A 34 5.30 -13.72 16.84
CA ASP A 34 4.39 -13.26 17.89
C ASP A 34 3.23 -12.40 17.32
N HIS A 35 2.28 -12.05 18.17
CA HIS A 35 1.07 -11.32 17.77
C HIS A 35 1.38 -9.94 17.17
N GLU A 36 2.35 -9.21 17.74
CA GLU A 36 2.72 -7.87 17.27
C GLU A 36 3.44 -7.92 15.92
N GLN A 37 4.35 -8.88 15.74
CA GLN A 37 5.03 -9.15 14.47
C GLN A 37 4.03 -9.55 13.38
N THR A 38 3.05 -10.38 13.73
CA THR A 38 1.96 -10.77 12.83
C THR A 38 1.17 -9.55 12.36
N LEU A 39 0.80 -8.64 13.27
CA LEU A 39 0.09 -7.41 12.94
C LEU A 39 0.94 -6.49 12.05
N ALA A 40 2.22 -6.32 12.37
CA ALA A 40 3.15 -5.51 11.59
C ALA A 40 3.32 -6.06 10.16
N LEU A 41 3.49 -7.37 10.01
CA LEU A 41 3.60 -8.02 8.70
C LEU A 41 2.31 -7.88 7.89
N ARG A 42 1.13 -8.04 8.51
CA ARG A 42 -0.16 -7.81 7.85
C ARG A 42 -0.31 -6.36 7.37
N ALA A 43 0.10 -5.39 8.18
CA ALA A 43 0.11 -3.98 7.79
C ALA A 43 1.04 -3.72 6.60
N GLN A 44 2.26 -4.27 6.64
CA GLN A 44 3.23 -4.17 5.53
C GLN A 44 2.68 -4.80 4.24
N ILE A 45 2.08 -5.99 4.32
CA ILE A 45 1.45 -6.67 3.18
C ILE A 45 0.35 -5.79 2.58
N LYS A 46 -0.49 -5.16 3.41
CA LYS A 46 -1.57 -4.26 2.95
C LYS A 46 -1.01 -3.06 2.17
N VAL A 47 0.04 -2.42 2.69
CA VAL A 47 0.67 -1.25 2.04
C VAL A 47 1.33 -1.64 0.71
N LEU A 48 2.06 -2.76 0.68
CA LEU A 48 2.72 -3.24 -0.54
C LEU A 48 1.71 -3.61 -1.63
N LYS A 49 0.59 -4.23 -1.26
CA LYS A 49 -0.51 -4.49 -2.20
C LYS A 49 -1.10 -3.20 -2.75
N ALA A 50 -1.40 -2.23 -1.88
CA ALA A 50 -1.94 -0.94 -2.31
C ALA A 50 -0.99 -0.22 -3.27
N LEU A 51 0.33 -0.27 -3.02
CA LEU A 51 1.36 0.27 -3.93
C LEU A 51 1.30 -0.39 -5.31
N LEU A 52 1.19 -1.72 -5.36
CA LEU A 52 1.09 -2.47 -6.62
C LEU A 52 -0.23 -2.22 -7.37
N GLU A 53 -1.30 -1.91 -6.64
CA GLU A 53 -2.62 -1.61 -7.19
C GLU A 53 -2.78 -0.15 -7.64
N LEU A 54 -1.86 0.76 -7.27
CA LEU A 54 -1.94 2.19 -7.61
C LEU A 54 -2.21 2.50 -9.10
N PRO A 55 -1.64 1.80 -10.09
CA PRO A 55 -1.95 2.08 -11.50
C PRO A 55 -3.39 1.80 -11.88
N ASN A 56 -4.04 0.88 -11.17
CA ASN A 56 -5.41 0.44 -11.38
C ASN A 56 -6.37 1.07 -10.37
N ALA A 57 -5.85 1.76 -9.34
CA ALA A 57 -6.61 2.59 -8.44
C ALA A 57 -7.19 3.77 -9.23
N THR A 58 -8.31 3.50 -9.89
CA THR A 58 -9.21 4.54 -10.39
C THR A 58 -9.48 5.44 -9.20
N SER A 59 -9.30 6.75 -9.35
CA SER A 59 -9.42 7.74 -8.29
C SER A 59 -10.79 7.69 -7.60
N THR A 60 -10.96 6.79 -6.64
CA THR A 60 -12.09 6.73 -5.73
C THR A 60 -11.55 6.79 -4.33
N THR A 61 -11.09 8.00 -3.98
CA THR A 61 -11.37 8.62 -2.68
C THR A 61 -11.15 10.10 -2.92
N THR A 62 -12.25 10.76 -3.28
CA THR A 62 -12.59 12.10 -2.80
C THR A 62 -11.83 12.35 -1.51
N GLU A 63 -10.83 13.22 -1.54
CA GLU A 63 -10.35 13.86 -0.32
C GLU A 63 -11.61 14.29 0.39
N SER A 64 -11.83 13.68 1.55
CA SER A 64 -12.88 14.07 2.46
C SER A 64 -12.81 15.59 2.50
N GLU A 65 -13.90 16.20 2.06
CA GLU A 65 -14.57 17.29 2.73
C GLU A 65 -14.26 17.20 4.23
N VAL A 66 -13.06 17.62 4.62
CA VAL A 66 -12.71 17.91 5.99
C VAL A 66 -13.48 19.18 6.25
N ALA A 67 -14.68 18.95 6.74
CA ALA A 67 -15.52 19.86 7.46
C ALA A 67 -14.68 20.83 8.30
N PHE A 68 -14.27 21.94 7.69
CA PHE A 68 -14.08 23.19 8.39
C PHE A 68 -15.34 23.98 8.12
N GLY A 69 -16.33 23.72 8.97
CA GLY A 69 -17.48 24.60 9.12
C GLY A 69 -16.97 25.99 9.46
N ILE A 70 -16.95 26.86 8.46
CA ILE A 70 -16.99 28.30 8.67
C ILE A 70 -18.36 28.73 8.17
N GLU A 71 -19.33 28.76 9.09
CA GLU A 71 -20.48 29.67 8.95
C GLU A 71 -20.20 30.96 9.74
N PRO A 72 -20.77 32.09 9.30
CA PRO A 72 -20.19 33.43 9.47
C PRO A 72 -20.70 34.15 10.73
N PRO A 73 -20.10 35.29 11.10
CA PRO A 73 -20.83 36.42 11.65
C PRO A 73 -21.42 37.35 10.56
#